data_AF-A0A942SEU5-F1
#
_entry.id   AF-A0A942SEU5-F1
#
_cell.length_a   1.000
_cell.length_b   1.000
_cell.length_c   1.000
_cell.angle_alpha   90.00
_cell.angle_beta   90.00
_cell.angle_gamma   90.00
#
_symmetry.space_group_name_H-M   'P 1'
#
loop_
_entity.id
_entity.type
_entity.pdbx_description
1 polymer ?
#
loop_
_entity_poly.entity_id
_entity_poly.type
_entity_poly.pdbx_seq_one_letter_code
_entity_poly.pdbx_strand_id
1 'polypeptide(L)'
;MRFLSLIVLAMLAPAAALAQNPAPNAPAKELFGRKTDAAPLAARAIGFYSKGCLAGGIALPVNGKTWQVMRLSRNRNWGHPDLIAFLERFANKVPKVAGWRGILVGDLAQPRGGP
;
A
#
# COMPACT_ATOMS: atom_id res chain seq x y z
N MET A 1 46.37 -43.09 12.54
CA MET A 1 46.14 -41.63 12.46
C MET A 1 45.27 -41.32 11.24
N ARG A 2 43.93 -41.36 11.39
CA ARG A 2 42.99 -40.85 10.40
C ARG A 2 41.90 -40.12 11.17
N PHE A 3 42.00 -38.80 11.18
CA PHE A 3 41.07 -37.89 11.82
C PHE A 3 39.71 -38.00 11.11
N LEU A 4 38.69 -38.43 11.83
CA LEU A 4 37.29 -38.39 11.39
C LEU A 4 36.82 -36.92 11.44
N SER A 5 36.70 -36.27 10.28
CA SER A 5 35.94 -35.04 10.13
C SER A 5 34.44 -35.36 10.14
N LEU A 6 33.78 -35.11 11.28
CA LEU A 6 32.32 -35.04 11.34
C LEU A 6 31.88 -33.62 10.98
N ILE A 7 31.54 -33.43 9.71
CA ILE A 7 30.82 -32.25 9.22
C ILE A 7 29.40 -32.33 9.80
N VAL A 8 29.08 -31.47 10.76
CA VAL A 8 27.70 -31.23 11.19
C VAL A 8 27.03 -30.38 10.12
N LEU A 9 26.28 -31.03 9.23
CA LEU A 9 25.38 -30.36 8.30
C LEU A 9 24.13 -29.94 9.07
N ALA A 10 24.16 -28.74 9.67
CA ALA A 10 22.98 -28.13 10.27
C ALA A 10 21.95 -27.85 9.16
N MET A 11 20.86 -28.62 9.15
CA MET A 11 19.73 -28.42 8.26
C MET A 11 19.12 -27.03 8.52
N LEU A 12 19.36 -26.07 7.62
CA LEU A 12 18.51 -24.89 7.50
C LEU A 12 17.15 -25.31 6.95
N ALA A 13 16.20 -25.60 7.83
CA ALA A 13 14.79 -25.64 7.46
C ALA A 13 14.32 -24.19 7.21
N PRO A 14 13.75 -23.86 6.04
CA PRO A 14 13.13 -22.56 5.83
C PRO A 14 11.91 -22.48 6.75
N ALA A 15 11.88 -21.48 7.63
CA ALA A 15 10.68 -21.15 8.39
C ALA A 15 9.62 -20.68 7.38
N ALA A 16 8.80 -21.60 6.90
CA ALA A 16 7.54 -21.26 6.25
C ALA A 16 6.71 -20.50 7.30
N ALA A 17 6.60 -19.18 7.14
CA ALA A 17 5.74 -18.36 7.97
C ALA A 17 4.31 -18.89 7.84
N LEU A 18 3.86 -19.63 8.86
CA LEU A 18 2.48 -20.11 8.95
C LEU A 18 1.57 -18.89 8.90
N ALA A 19 0.77 -18.78 7.83
CA ALA A 19 -0.29 -17.78 7.75
C ALA A 19 -1.31 -18.07 8.86
N GLN A 20 -1.14 -17.40 10.00
CA GLN A 20 -2.08 -17.51 11.12
C GLN A 20 -3.42 -16.91 10.69
N ASN A 21 -4.49 -17.70 10.80
CA ASN A 21 -5.85 -17.18 10.65
C ASN A 21 -6.04 -16.03 11.66
N PRO A 22 -6.55 -14.88 11.23
CA PRO A 22 -6.79 -13.78 12.17
C PRO A 22 -7.76 -14.23 13.27
N ALA A 23 -7.56 -13.73 14.48
CA ALA A 23 -8.47 -14.00 15.59
C ALA A 23 -9.91 -13.61 15.23
N PRO A 24 -10.94 -14.30 15.75
CA PRO A 24 -12.34 -14.06 15.42
C PRO A 24 -12.80 -12.59 15.57
N ASN A 25 -12.14 -11.83 16.45
CA ASN A 25 -12.43 -10.42 16.75
C ASN A 25 -11.24 -9.49 16.46
N ALA A 26 -10.38 -9.87 15.52
CA ALA A 26 -9.24 -9.04 15.15
C ALA A 26 -9.68 -7.63 14.71
N PRO A 27 -9.06 -6.56 15.21
CA PRO A 27 -9.39 -5.20 14.79
C PRO A 27 -9.29 -5.03 13.27
N ALA A 28 -10.22 -4.28 12.68
CA ALA A 28 -10.22 -4.04 11.23
C ALA A 28 -8.87 -3.49 10.72
N LYS A 29 -8.21 -2.61 11.50
CA LYS A 29 -6.88 -2.08 11.16
C LYS A 29 -5.84 -3.18 10.91
N GLU A 30 -5.89 -4.29 11.64
CA GLU A 30 -4.98 -5.42 11.43
C GLU A 30 -5.34 -6.21 10.17
N LEU A 31 -6.63 -6.40 9.92
CA LEU A 31 -7.11 -7.14 8.75
C LEU A 31 -6.82 -6.40 7.44
N PHE A 32 -7.04 -5.08 7.43
CA PHE A 32 -6.84 -4.21 6.28
C PHE A 32 -5.36 -3.86 6.10
N GLY A 33 -4.62 -3.58 7.19
CA GLY A 33 -3.21 -3.20 7.12
C GLY A 33 -2.27 -4.29 6.63
N ARG A 34 -2.71 -5.56 6.63
CA ARG A 34 -1.95 -6.69 6.05
C ARG A 34 -2.17 -6.84 4.54
N LYS A 35 -3.10 -6.12 3.94
CA LYS A 35 -3.37 -6.22 2.50
C LYS A 35 -2.44 -5.29 1.73
N THR A 36 -1.66 -5.88 0.83
CA THR A 36 -0.67 -5.17 0.01
C THR A 36 -1.24 -4.68 -1.32
N ASP A 37 -2.42 -5.16 -1.72
CA ASP A 37 -3.07 -4.85 -2.98
C ASP A 37 -4.58 -4.65 -2.81
N ALA A 38 -5.19 -4.00 -3.79
CA ALA A 38 -6.59 -3.67 -3.85
C ALA A 38 -7.48 -4.92 -3.74
N ALA A 39 -8.74 -4.69 -3.34
CA ALA A 39 -9.75 -5.73 -3.47
C ALA A 39 -10.10 -5.89 -4.97
N PRO A 40 -10.14 -7.12 -5.52
CA PRO A 40 -10.51 -7.38 -6.91
C PRO A 40 -12.03 -7.23 -7.09
N LEU A 41 -12.50 -6.00 -6.93
CA LEU A 41 -13.90 -5.59 -6.92
C LEU A 41 -14.02 -4.27 -7.69
N ALA A 42 -15.24 -3.90 -8.06
CA ALA A 42 -15.51 -2.58 -8.62
C ALA A 42 -15.11 -1.45 -7.64
N ALA A 43 -14.64 -0.33 -8.18
CA ALA A 43 -14.25 0.84 -7.42
C ALA A 43 -15.42 1.37 -6.59
N ARG A 44 -15.28 1.41 -5.26
CA ARG A 44 -16.28 1.96 -4.35
C ARG A 44 -15.63 2.56 -3.11
N ALA A 45 -16.01 3.78 -2.75
CA ALA A 45 -15.83 4.33 -1.42
C ALA A 45 -17.02 3.87 -0.54
N ILE A 46 -16.74 3.21 0.58
CA ILE A 46 -17.76 2.59 1.42
C ILE A 46 -17.66 3.18 2.82
N GLY A 47 -18.76 3.73 3.34
CA GLY A 47 -18.82 4.32 4.67
C GLY A 47 -18.42 5.80 4.69
N PHE A 48 -17.89 6.26 5.82
CA PHE A 48 -17.51 7.66 6.06
C PHE A 48 -15.99 7.83 6.08
N TYR A 49 -15.47 9.04 5.85
CA TYR A 49 -14.03 9.26 5.66
C TYR A 49 -13.16 8.80 6.85
N SER A 50 -13.68 8.87 8.08
CA SER A 50 -13.01 8.42 9.31
C SER A 50 -13.39 7.00 9.74
N LYS A 51 -14.31 6.35 9.01
CA LYS A 51 -14.84 5.01 9.32
C LYS A 51 -15.39 4.36 8.05
N GLY A 52 -14.49 4.01 7.14
CA GLY A 52 -14.84 3.47 5.84
C GLY A 52 -13.74 2.60 5.23
N CYS A 53 -14.02 2.06 4.05
CA CYS A 53 -13.09 1.26 3.27
C CYS A 53 -13.14 1.58 1.78
N LEU A 54 -12.18 1.04 1.04
CA LEU A 54 -12.02 1.22 -0.40
C LEU A 54 -12.01 -0.14 -1.09
N ALA A 55 -12.94 -0.36 -2.01
CA ALA A 55 -12.91 -1.47 -2.95
C ALA A 55 -12.42 -0.98 -4.32
N GLY A 56 -11.71 -1.83 -5.08
CA GLY A 56 -11.27 -1.48 -6.44
C GLY A 56 -10.41 -0.22 -6.52
N GLY A 57 -9.63 0.07 -5.47
CA GLY A 57 -8.72 1.21 -5.46
C GLY A 57 -7.60 1.03 -6.48
N ILE A 58 -7.11 2.14 -7.02
CA ILE A 58 -5.93 2.15 -7.88
C ILE A 58 -4.82 2.96 -7.21
N ALA A 59 -3.57 2.57 -7.45
CA ALA A 59 -2.41 3.29 -6.97
C ALA A 59 -2.12 4.51 -7.85
N LEU A 60 -1.86 5.68 -7.25
CA LEU A 60 -1.24 6.79 -7.96
C LEU A 60 0.16 6.36 -8.41
N PRO A 61 0.54 6.56 -9.69
CA PRO A 61 1.90 6.29 -10.14
C PRO A 61 2.91 7.03 -9.27
N VAL A 62 3.98 6.33 -8.87
CA VAL A 62 5.00 6.85 -7.93
C VAL A 62 5.58 8.19 -8.40
N ASN A 63 5.84 8.29 -9.70
CA ASN A 63 6.28 9.50 -10.35
C ASN A 63 5.33 9.85 -11.49
N GLY A 64 4.99 11.12 -11.59
CA GLY A 64 4.38 11.69 -12.79
C GLY A 64 5.15 12.92 -13.25
N LYS A 65 4.67 13.54 -14.33
CA LYS A 65 5.30 14.72 -14.92
C LYS A 65 5.43 15.88 -13.93
N THR A 66 4.42 16.03 -13.07
CA THR A 66 4.28 17.16 -12.13
C THR A 66 3.92 16.69 -10.71
N TRP A 67 4.23 15.44 -10.37
CA TRP A 67 4.09 14.97 -8.98
C TRP A 67 5.09 13.87 -8.64
N GLN A 68 5.33 13.71 -7.34
CA GLN A 68 6.05 12.57 -6.77
C GLN A 68 5.35 12.11 -5.49
N VAL A 69 5.26 10.80 -5.29
CA VAL A 69 4.69 10.19 -4.09
C VAL A 69 5.77 10.06 -3.01
N MET A 70 5.46 10.49 -1.79
CA MET A 70 6.34 10.41 -0.63
C MET A 70 6.08 9.16 0.21
N ARG A 71 7.08 8.73 0.99
CA ARG A 71 6.97 7.66 2.00
C ARG A 71 6.40 6.34 1.47
N LEU A 72 6.91 5.90 0.31
CA LEU A 72 6.48 4.69 -0.40
C LEU A 72 6.48 3.42 0.45
N SER A 73 7.37 3.33 1.45
CA SER A 73 7.44 2.20 2.39
C SER A 73 6.13 1.93 3.15
N ARG A 74 5.21 2.90 3.20
CA ARG A 74 3.91 2.75 3.85
C ARG A 74 2.84 2.11 2.99
N ASN A 75 3.06 2.01 1.67
CA ASN A 75 2.06 1.53 0.70
C ASN A 75 0.71 2.27 0.82
N ARG A 76 0.76 3.61 0.89
CA ARG A 76 -0.42 4.48 1.10
C ARG A 76 -0.68 5.43 -0.06
N ASN A 77 -0.41 5.02 -1.29
CA ASN A 77 -0.68 5.79 -2.50
C ASN A 77 -1.91 5.29 -3.26
N TRP A 78 -2.89 4.68 -2.56
CA TRP A 78 -4.08 4.11 -3.17
C TRP A 78 -5.28 5.05 -3.03
N GLY A 79 -6.18 5.04 -4.01
CA GLY A 79 -7.38 5.89 -3.97
C GLY A 79 -8.48 5.40 -4.88
N HIS A 80 -9.65 6.01 -4.75
CA HIS A 80 -10.71 5.87 -5.76
C HIS A 80 -10.19 6.43 -7.10
N PRO A 81 -10.56 5.84 -8.25
CA PRO A 81 -10.13 6.35 -9.56
C PRO A 81 -10.36 7.85 -9.75
N ASP A 82 -11.47 8.39 -9.24
CA ASP A 82 -11.77 9.83 -9.30
C ASP A 82 -10.79 10.69 -8.51
N LEU A 83 -10.33 10.21 -7.35
CA LEU A 83 -9.31 10.90 -6.55
C LEU A 83 -7.98 10.93 -7.29
N ILE A 84 -7.58 9.81 -7.87
CA ILE A 84 -6.33 9.70 -8.63
C ILE A 84 -6.39 10.64 -9.85
N ALA A 85 -7.48 10.60 -10.61
CA ALA A 85 -7.68 11.48 -11.75
C ALA A 85 -7.71 12.97 -11.33
N PHE A 86 -8.28 13.29 -10.16
CA PHE A 86 -8.21 14.64 -9.60
C PHE A 86 -6.76 15.05 -9.31
N LEU A 87 -5.98 14.22 -8.63
CA LEU A 87 -4.59 14.52 -8.27
C LEU A 87 -3.72 14.77 -9.50
N GLU A 88 -3.87 13.94 -10.54
CA GLU A 88 -3.15 14.13 -11.81
C GLU A 88 -3.52 15.46 -12.49
N ARG A 89 -4.83 15.78 -12.56
CA ARG A 89 -5.28 17.06 -13.13
C ARG A 89 -4.83 18.25 -12.29
N PHE A 90 -4.87 18.14 -10.97
CA PHE A 90 -4.43 19.18 -10.04
C PHE A 90 -2.93 19.43 -10.18
N ALA A 91 -2.11 18.37 -10.08
CA ALA A 91 -0.67 18.43 -10.25
C ALA A 91 -0.27 19.07 -11.59
N ASN A 92 -0.95 18.74 -12.68
CA ASN A 92 -0.69 19.33 -14.00
C ASN A 92 -1.00 20.84 -14.09
N LYS A 93 -1.88 21.37 -13.24
CA LYS A 93 -2.22 22.80 -13.20
C LYS A 93 -1.24 23.60 -12.33
N VAL A 94 -0.68 23.00 -11.28
CA VAL A 94 0.18 23.68 -10.29
C VAL A 94 1.31 24.53 -10.90
N PRO A 95 2.07 24.07 -11.91
CA PRO A 95 3.11 24.91 -12.52
C PRO A 95 2.61 26.22 -13.11
N LYS A 96 1.38 26.24 -13.64
CA LYS A 96 0.82 27.45 -14.26
C LYS A 96 0.24 28.41 -13.22
N VAL A 97 -0.32 27.89 -12.13
CA VAL A 97 -1.04 28.71 -11.13
C VAL A 97 -0.17 29.16 -9.96
N ALA A 98 0.81 28.34 -9.56
CA ALA A 98 1.65 28.58 -8.40
C ALA A 98 3.14 28.71 -8.76
N GLY A 99 3.53 28.45 -10.02
CA GLY A 99 4.93 28.50 -10.45
C GLY A 99 5.80 27.33 -9.96
N TRP A 100 5.23 26.36 -9.24
CA TRP A 100 5.97 25.20 -8.74
C TRP A 100 6.08 24.10 -9.80
N ARG A 101 7.18 23.33 -9.79
CA ARG A 101 7.37 22.23 -10.76
C ARG A 101 6.32 21.12 -10.66
N GLY A 102 5.61 21.04 -9.54
CA GLY A 102 4.64 19.98 -9.26
C GLY A 102 4.25 19.93 -7.79
N ILE A 103 3.68 18.80 -7.37
CA ILE A 103 3.29 18.52 -5.99
C ILE A 103 4.00 17.29 -5.41
N LEU A 104 4.17 17.28 -4.10
CA LEU A 104 4.54 16.09 -3.35
C LEU A 104 3.28 15.50 -2.71
N VAL A 105 2.98 14.25 -3.02
CA VAL A 105 1.76 13.58 -2.54
C VAL A 105 2.12 12.71 -1.34
N GLY A 106 1.50 12.99 -0.20
CA GLY A 106 1.62 12.20 1.02
C GLY A 106 0.72 10.97 1.02
N ASP A 107 0.23 10.60 2.20
CA ASP A 107 -0.72 9.50 2.34
C ASP A 107 -2.04 9.80 1.61
N LEU A 108 -2.47 8.84 0.82
CA LEU A 108 -3.85 8.63 0.40
C LEU A 108 -4.45 7.52 1.29
N ALA A 109 -4.99 6.46 0.70
CA ALA A 109 -5.46 5.28 1.41
C ALA A 109 -4.47 4.11 1.36
N GLN A 110 -4.67 3.14 2.24
CA GLN A 110 -4.17 1.77 2.08
C GLN A 110 -4.88 1.09 0.88
N PRO A 111 -4.38 -0.05 0.35
CA PRO A 111 -4.94 -0.67 -0.85
C PRO A 111 -6.44 -1.00 -0.76
N ARG A 112 -6.94 -1.30 0.44
CA ARG A 112 -8.36 -1.57 0.69
C ARG A 112 -9.04 -0.52 1.58
N GLY A 113 -8.42 0.65 1.74
CA GLY A 113 -8.85 1.66 2.69
C GLY A 113 -8.76 1.13 4.12
N GLY A 114 -9.85 1.25 4.87
CA GLY A 114 -9.92 0.83 6.28
C GLY A 114 -9.40 1.91 7.23
N PRO A 115 -9.70 1.78 8.54
CA PRO A 115 -9.05 2.59 9.57
C PRO A 115 -7.55 2.25 9.71
#